data_AF-A0A815RZ77-F1
#
_entry.id   AF-A0A815RZ77-F1
#
_cell.length_a   1.000
_cell.length_b   1.000
_cell.length_c   1.000
_cell.angle_alpha   90.00
_cell.angle_beta   90.00
_cell.angle_gamma   90.00
#
_symmetry.space_group_name_H-M   'P 1'
#
loop_
_entity.id
_entity.type
_entity.pdbx_description
1 polymer ?
#
loop_
_entity_poly.entity_id
_entity_poly.type
_entity_poly.pdbx_seq_one_letter_code
_entity_poly.pdbx_strand_id
1 'polypeptide(L)'
;MLSIKRRALPLVPAYCITTHKSQGQTLSKAVIDLKLPNEIEDIAAVYVPLSRFKRFIDVAILRPFDYEVLRIKPSKSQVAEIERVDKLYIDTQFRFSEYFQ
;
A
#
# COMPACT_ATOMS: atom_id res chain seq x y z
N MET A 1 5.82 -30.55 17.88
CA MET A 1 5.96 -29.17 17.36
C MET A 1 7.09 -29.16 16.34
N LEU A 2 6.82 -28.84 15.07
CA LEU A 2 7.81 -28.90 13.99
C LEU A 2 8.55 -27.55 13.91
N SER A 3 9.89 -27.56 13.97
CA SER A 3 10.74 -26.38 13.82
C SER A 3 11.69 -26.60 12.65
N ILE A 4 11.64 -25.72 11.65
CA ILE A 4 12.46 -25.80 10.44
C ILE A 4 13.39 -24.58 10.40
N LYS A 5 14.68 -24.81 10.15
CA LYS A 5 15.69 -23.75 9.99
C LYS A 5 16.18 -23.72 8.54
N ARG A 6 16.27 -22.53 7.94
CA ARG A 6 16.81 -22.30 6.59
C ARG A 6 18.12 -21.52 6.69
N ARG A 7 19.18 -22.01 6.04
CA ARG A 7 20.43 -21.26 5.80
C ARG A 7 20.49 -20.91 4.33
N ALA A 8 20.50 -19.62 4.01
CA ALA A 8 20.63 -19.09 2.66
C ALA A 8 21.35 -17.75 2.70
N LEU A 9 21.97 -17.35 1.59
CA LEU A 9 22.43 -15.97 1.42
C LEU A 9 21.20 -15.04 1.39
N PRO A 10 21.24 -13.87 2.06
CA PRO A 10 20.13 -12.92 2.06
C PRO A 10 20.06 -12.13 0.74
N LEU A 11 20.15 -12.83 -0.39
CA LEU A 11 20.14 -12.29 -1.73
C LEU A 11 18.86 -12.75 -2.42
N VAL A 12 18.16 -11.79 -3.03
CA VAL A 12 17.04 -12.03 -3.93
C VAL A 12 17.29 -11.21 -5.20
N PRO A 13 16.78 -11.63 -6.37
CA PRO A 13 16.87 -10.80 -7.57
C PRO A 13 16.20 -9.45 -7.30
N ALA A 14 16.98 -8.37 -7.20
CA ALA A 14 16.49 -7.06 -6.80
C ALA A 14 15.79 -6.28 -7.94
N TYR A 15 15.62 -6.89 -9.11
CA TYR A 15 14.99 -6.22 -10.25
C TYR A 15 13.45 -6.20 -10.17
N CYS A 16 12.85 -7.18 -9.47
CA CYS A 16 11.41 -7.29 -9.32
C CYS A 16 11.04 -7.47 -7.84
N ILE A 17 10.13 -6.63 -7.36
CA ILE A 17 9.60 -6.69 -6.01
C ILE A 17 8.08 -6.82 -6.10
N THR A 18 7.49 -7.64 -5.24
CA THR A 18 6.03 -7.75 -5.15
C THR A 18 5.44 -6.53 -4.44
N THR A 19 4.19 -6.20 -4.74
CA THR A 19 3.44 -5.13 -4.06
C THR A 19 3.49 -5.23 -2.53
N HIS A 20 3.27 -6.43 -1.98
CA HIS A 20 3.34 -6.63 -0.53
C HIS A 20 4.73 -6.37 0.04
N LYS A 21 5.80 -6.73 -0.69
CA LYS A 21 7.17 -6.52 -0.22
C LYS A 21 7.60 -5.05 -0.35
N SER A 22 7.04 -4.30 -1.29
CA SER A 22 7.28 -2.86 -1.44
C SER A 22 6.45 -1.99 -0.50
N GLN A 23 5.47 -2.56 0.22
CA GLN A 23 4.65 -1.82 1.17
C GLN A 23 5.50 -1.13 2.24
N GLY A 24 5.22 0.15 2.49
CA GLY A 24 5.98 0.98 3.42
C GLY A 24 7.29 1.55 2.86
N GLN A 25 7.69 1.16 1.64
CA GLN A 25 8.87 1.73 0.98
C GLN A 25 8.50 2.95 0.14
N THR A 26 9.45 3.86 -0.06
CA THR A 26 9.37 4.91 -1.09
C THR A 26 10.36 4.57 -2.20
N LEU A 27 9.85 4.40 -3.41
CA LEU A 27 10.64 4.04 -4.60
C LEU A 27 10.97 5.30 -5.40
N SER A 28 12.21 5.38 -5.88
CA SER A 28 12.69 6.53 -6.65
C SER A 28 12.18 6.53 -8.08
N LYS A 29 12.30 5.39 -8.78
CA LYS A 29 11.72 5.13 -10.11
C LYS A 29 11.48 3.64 -10.30
N ALA A 30 10.37 3.25 -10.92
CA ALA A 30 10.16 1.86 -11.33
C ALA A 30 9.07 1.70 -12.41
N VAL A 31 9.05 0.52 -13.01
CA VAL A 31 7.96 0.05 -13.86
C VAL A 31 7.05 -0.84 -13.00
N ILE A 32 5.75 -0.64 -13.04
CA ILE A 32 4.77 -1.44 -12.30
C ILE A 32 3.83 -2.19 -13.26
N ASP A 33 3.54 -3.45 -12.93
CA ASP A 33 2.49 -4.22 -13.60
C ASP A 33 1.25 -4.26 -12.71
N LEU A 34 0.17 -3.62 -13.17
CA LEU A 34 -1.09 -3.49 -12.45
C LEU A 34 -2.14 -4.50 -12.90
N LYS A 35 -1.84 -5.33 -13.91
CA LYS A 35 -2.80 -6.33 -14.39
C LYS A 35 -2.75 -7.57 -13.49
N LEU A 36 -3.79 -7.73 -12.69
CA LEU A 36 -3.93 -8.85 -11.76
C LEU A 36 -4.27 -10.15 -12.52
N PRO A 37 -3.70 -11.31 -12.11
CA PRO A 37 -3.88 -12.58 -12.82
C PRO A 37 -5.28 -13.19 -12.67
N ASN A 38 -6.03 -12.81 -11.64
CA ASN A 38 -7.40 -13.26 -11.39
C ASN A 38 -8.28 -12.00 -11.39
N GLU A 39 -9.52 -12.10 -11.89
CA GLU A 39 -10.54 -11.02 -11.93
C GLU A 39 -11.01 -10.53 -10.54
N ILE A 40 -10.18 -10.74 -9.51
CA ILE A 40 -10.40 -10.19 -8.18
C ILE A 40 -9.93 -8.74 -8.24
N GLU A 41 -10.90 -7.84 -8.34
CA GLU A 41 -10.71 -6.41 -8.22
C GLU A 41 -10.29 -6.06 -6.79
N ASP A 42 -8.98 -6.05 -6.53
CA ASP A 42 -8.42 -5.59 -5.26
C ASP A 42 -7.82 -4.19 -5.43
N ILE A 43 -8.53 -3.19 -4.90
CA ILE A 43 -8.05 -1.81 -4.88
C ILE A 43 -6.68 -1.67 -4.21
N ALA A 44 -6.37 -2.49 -3.20
CA ALA A 44 -5.07 -2.43 -2.52
C ALA A 44 -3.93 -2.87 -3.43
N ALA A 45 -4.17 -3.87 -4.29
CA ALA A 45 -3.18 -4.38 -5.22
C ALA A 45 -2.78 -3.33 -6.29
N VAL A 46 -3.67 -2.36 -6.57
CA VAL A 46 -3.42 -1.25 -7.51
C VAL A 46 -2.93 0.02 -6.79
N TYR A 47 -3.56 0.38 -5.68
CA TYR A 47 -3.24 1.59 -4.93
C TYR A 47 -1.88 1.52 -4.22
N VAL A 48 -1.52 0.37 -3.63
CA VAL A 48 -0.26 0.23 -2.87
C VAL A 48 0.96 0.48 -3.75
N PRO A 49 1.11 -0.11 -4.96
CA PRO A 49 2.22 0.18 -5.86
C PRO A 49 2.28 1.65 -6.28
N LEU A 50 1.13 2.24 -6.66
CA LEU A 50 1.04 3.64 -7.10
C LEU A 50 1.48 4.61 -5.99
N SER A 51 1.11 4.33 -4.75
CA SER A 51 1.48 5.17 -3.58
C SER A 51 2.94 5.05 -3.16
N ARG A 52 3.78 4.21 -3.82
CA ARG A 52 5.21 4.10 -3.50
C ARG A 52 6.04 5.23 -4.11
N PHE A 53 5.49 6.00 -5.04
CA PHE A 53 6.19 7.05 -5.77
C PHE A 53 5.75 8.44 -5.32
N LYS A 54 6.67 9.40 -5.32
CA LYS A 54 6.36 10.80 -4.97
C LYS A 54 5.77 11.60 -6.13
N ARG A 55 6.05 11.19 -7.37
CA ARG A 55 5.62 11.90 -8.59
C ARG A 55 5.23 10.89 -9.66
N PHE A 56 4.27 11.25 -10.50
CA PHE A 56 3.85 10.41 -11.62
C PHE A 56 4.95 10.17 -12.66
N ILE A 57 5.87 11.12 -12.87
CA ILE A 57 7.00 10.97 -13.81
C ILE A 57 8.00 9.87 -13.39
N ASP A 58 7.95 9.45 -12.13
CA ASP A 58 8.83 8.43 -11.58
C ASP A 58 8.27 7.00 -11.75
N VAL A 59 7.05 6.84 -12.28
CA VAL A 59 6.41 5.54 -12.48
C VAL A 59 6.01 5.33 -13.94
N ALA A 60 6.30 4.15 -14.46
CA ALA A 60 5.79 3.69 -15.74
C ALA A 60 4.86 2.49 -15.52
N ILE A 61 3.69 2.50 -16.14
CA ILE A 61 2.75 1.38 -16.10
C ILE A 61 3.06 0.47 -17.28
N LEU A 62 3.35 -0.81 -17.00
CA LEU A 62 3.84 -1.75 -18.01
C LEU A 62 2.83 -2.02 -19.13
N ARG A 63 1.53 -2.04 -18.80
CA ARG A 63 0.43 -2.36 -19.72
C ARG A 63 -0.89 -1.78 -19.23
N PRO A 64 -1.89 -1.59 -20.12
CA PRO A 64 -3.22 -1.14 -19.73
C PRO A 64 -3.82 -2.05 -18.63
N PHE A 65 -4.50 -1.44 -17.67
CA PHE A 65 -5.23 -2.08 -16.59
C PHE A 65 -6.62 -1.45 -16.48
N ASP A 66 -7.54 -2.11 -15.79
CA ASP A 66 -8.88 -1.56 -15.56
C ASP A 66 -8.84 -0.47 -14.49
N TYR A 67 -9.11 0.77 -14.90
CA TYR A 67 -9.14 1.92 -14.00
C TYR A 67 -10.35 1.91 -13.06
N GLU A 68 -11.43 1.20 -13.38
CA GLU A 68 -12.63 1.16 -12.54
C GLU A 68 -12.34 0.59 -11.14
N VAL A 69 -11.29 -0.23 -11.00
CA VAL A 69 -10.78 -0.72 -9.72
C VAL A 69 -10.41 0.43 -8.76
N LEU A 70 -9.94 1.57 -9.26
CA LEU A 70 -9.62 2.75 -8.44
C LEU A 70 -10.86 3.53 -7.99
N ARG A 71 -12.04 3.21 -8.55
CA ARG A 71 -13.32 3.84 -8.20
C ARG A 71 -14.11 3.04 -7.16
N ILE A 72 -13.58 1.88 -6.74
CA ILE A 72 -14.16 1.06 -5.69
C ILE A 72 -14.21 1.87 -4.39
N LYS A 73 -15.41 2.00 -3.83
CA LYS A 73 -15.61 2.72 -2.58
C LYS A 73 -15.18 1.85 -1.39
N PRO A 74 -14.59 2.44 -0.35
CA PRO A 74 -14.33 1.74 0.90
C PRO A 74 -15.62 1.13 1.46
N SER A 75 -15.50 -0.04 2.11
CA SER A 75 -16.63 -0.69 2.76
C SER A 75 -17.16 0.17 3.92
N LYS A 76 -18.40 -0.07 4.34
CA LYS A 76 -18.99 0.64 5.50
C LYS A 76 -18.13 0.50 6.77
N SER A 77 -17.49 -0.65 6.97
CA SER A 77 -16.60 -0.86 8.12
C SER A 77 -15.31 -0.07 8.00
N GLN A 78 -14.74 0.04 6.79
CA GLN A 78 -13.55 0.87 6.55
C GLN A 78 -13.86 2.36 6.75
N VAL A 79 -15.01 2.83 6.26
CA VAL A 79 -15.46 4.22 6.48
C VAL A 79 -15.65 4.49 7.97
N ALA A 80 -16.35 3.61 8.68
CA ALA A 80 -16.56 3.76 10.12
C ALA A 80 -15.24 3.77 10.91
N GLU A 81 -14.25 2.98 10.48
CA GLU A 81 -12.93 2.97 11.10
C GLU A 81 -12.16 4.26 10.85
N ILE A 82 -12.21 4.83 9.63
CA ILE A 82 -11.62 6.14 9.31
C ILE A 82 -12.25 7.22 10.20
N GLU A 83 -13.58 7.27 10.28
CA GLU A 83 -14.29 8.23 11.14
C GLU A 83 -13.94 8.07 12.63
N ARG A 84 -13.74 6.82 13.09
CA ARG A 84 -13.32 6.53 14.47
C ARG A 84 -11.91 7.05 14.73
N VAL A 85 -10.99 6.88 13.78
CA VAL A 85 -9.60 7.37 13.88
C VAL A 85 -9.57 8.90 13.91
N ASP A 86 -10.39 9.57 13.10
CA ASP A 86 -10.48 11.04 13.09
C ASP A 86 -11.00 11.60 14.43
N LYS A 87 -12.03 10.97 15.01
CA LYS A 87 -12.52 11.33 16.36
C LYS A 87 -11.44 11.14 17.41
N LEU A 88 -10.72 10.02 17.37
CA LEU A 88 -9.63 9.73 18.30
C LEU A 88 -8.49 10.74 18.16
N TYR A 89 -8.20 11.19 16.94
CA TYR A 89 -7.21 12.25 16.70
C TYR A 89 -7.61 13.54 17.41
N ILE A 90 -8.86 14.01 17.23
CA ILE A 90 -9.37 15.23 17.88
C ILE A 90 -9.34 15.10 19.41
N ASP A 91 -9.79 13.97 19.95
CA ASP A 91 -9.76 13.71 21.39
C ASP A 91 -8.33 13.70 21.94
N THR A 92 -7.38 13.14 21.18
CA THR A 92 -5.95 13.10 21.55
C THR A 92 -5.36 14.51 21.56
N GLN A 93 -5.69 15.34 20.56
CA GLN A 93 -5.28 16.74 20.50
C GLN A 93 -5.79 17.54 21.70
N PHE A 94 -7.06 17.33 22.10
CA PHE A 94 -7.65 18.00 23.25
C PHE A 94 -6.99 17.56 24.57
N ARG A 95 -6.85 16.25 24.78
CA ARG A 95 -6.30 15.67 26.03
C ARG A 95 -4.83 16.00 26.26
N PHE A 96 -4.05 16.07 25.20
CA PHE A 96 -2.60 16.30 25.26
C PHE A 96 -2.24 17.65 24.65
N SER A 97 -3.12 18.65 24.77
CA SER A 97 -2.94 19.98 24.17
C SER A 97 -1.61 20.65 24.55
N GLU A 98 -1.09 20.34 25.73
CA GLU A 98 0.21 20.78 26.26
C GLU A 98 1.40 20.34 25.39
N TYR A 99 1.27 19.24 24.64
CA TYR A 99 2.32 18.68 23.77
C TYR A 99 2.20 19.09 22.30
N PHE A 100 1.14 19.85 21.94
CA PHE A 100 0.86 20.29 20.57
C PHE A 100 0.98 21.82 20.39
N GLN A 101 1.53 22.54 21.38
CA GLN A 101 1.96 23.95 21.27
C GLN A 101 3.34 24.05 20.61
#